data_AF-I4DQA2-F1
#
_entry.id   AF-I4DQA2-F1
#
_cell.length_a   1.000
_cell.length_b   1.000
_cell.length_c   1.000
_cell.angle_alpha   90.00
_cell.angle_beta   90.00
_cell.angle_gamma   90.00
#
_symmetry.space_group_name_H-M   'P 1'
#
loop_
_entity.id
_entity.type
_entity.pdbx_description
1 polymer ?
#
loop_
_entity_poly.entity_id
_entity_poly.type
_entity_poly.pdbx_seq_one_letter_code
_entity_poly.pdbx_strand_id
1 'polypeptide(L)'
;MLTILLPFLLLQGCNGVIYKFNSSAYYHMPALYSLDEYERCLSDAGGTFCLIDLDLFSDQPSELMRYIHEYSADTKKHFNHTQIHRGVCVTQSCSFLNYSVWDLNTTLEACVNDTIWRNYKVQARLNNINYCYNADDRGGLDTSDLAVIIIYMILIAVNVVGSLYDVLFCHPSSKSGNPYVLSFSLRRNWAKLVSPAGIGPDPRLERLKSFQGLRALTMACVIFSHVALAMGHSYLRNPDFIEKSLEDPSKQILLNGNLVTHTFFVMSAFLLAYNFQ
;
A
#
# COMPACT_ATOMS: atom_id res chain seq x y z
N MET A 1 -16.07 -51.20 -22.41
CA MET A 1 -16.68 -49.90 -22.06
C MET A 1 -15.81 -49.01 -21.16
N LEU A 2 -14.62 -49.44 -20.71
CA LEU A 2 -13.75 -48.65 -19.82
C LEU A 2 -12.56 -47.97 -20.53
N THR A 3 -12.34 -48.27 -21.82
CA THR A 3 -11.18 -47.79 -22.60
C THR A 3 -11.43 -46.54 -23.42
N ILE A 4 -12.68 -46.05 -23.50
CA ILE A 4 -13.06 -44.84 -24.28
C ILE A 4 -13.19 -43.60 -23.37
N LEU A 5 -13.16 -43.77 -22.04
CA LEU A 5 -13.29 -42.67 -21.08
C LEU A 5 -11.95 -42.00 -20.70
N LEU A 6 -10.81 -42.65 -20.95
CA LEU A 6 -9.49 -42.12 -20.61
C LEU A 6 -9.03 -40.89 -21.44
N PRO A 7 -9.33 -40.77 -22.75
CA PRO A 7 -8.93 -39.59 -23.51
C PRO A 7 -9.80 -38.35 -23.22
N PHE A 8 -10.99 -38.51 -22.65
CA PHE A 8 -11.85 -37.38 -22.27
C PHE A 8 -11.41 -36.71 -20.96
N LEU A 9 -10.71 -37.44 -20.07
CA LEU A 9 -10.15 -36.90 -18.83
C LEU A 9 -8.85 -36.09 -19.04
N LEU A 10 -8.17 -36.29 -20.17
CA LEU A 10 -6.95 -35.55 -20.54
C LEU A 10 -7.22 -34.31 -21.41
N LEU A 11 -8.47 -34.10 -21.82
CA LEU A 11 -8.95 -32.86 -22.43
C LEU A 11 -9.47 -31.86 -21.37
N GLN A 12 -8.88 -31.87 -20.17
CA GLN A 12 -8.93 -30.67 -19.34
C GLN A 12 -8.15 -29.61 -20.10
N GLY A 13 -8.84 -28.57 -20.56
CA GLY A 13 -8.26 -27.51 -21.37
C GLY A 13 -6.94 -27.04 -20.76
N CYS A 14 -5.90 -26.99 -21.58
CA CYS A 14 -4.68 -26.26 -21.24
C CYS A 14 -5.06 -24.79 -21.06
N ASN A 15 -5.46 -24.40 -19.86
CA ASN A 15 -5.37 -23.01 -19.45
C ASN A 15 -3.87 -22.75 -19.31
N GLY A 16 -3.27 -22.15 -20.34
CA GLY A 16 -1.89 -21.69 -20.27
C GLY A 16 -1.79 -20.70 -19.12
N VAL A 17 -0.91 -20.93 -18.16
CA VAL A 17 -0.56 -19.90 -17.17
C VAL A 17 0.73 -19.28 -17.65
N ILE A 18 0.72 -17.96 -17.91
CA ILE A 18 1.91 -17.23 -18.33
C ILE A 18 2.62 -16.71 -17.08
N TYR A 19 3.77 -17.30 -16.77
CA TYR A 19 4.56 -16.91 -15.59
C TYR A 19 5.48 -15.72 -15.83
N LYS A 20 5.87 -15.45 -17.09
CA LYS A 20 6.78 -14.35 -17.43
C LYS A 20 6.48 -13.78 -18.81
N PHE A 21 6.51 -12.46 -18.91
CA PHE A 21 6.56 -11.73 -20.17
C PHE A 21 7.93 -11.08 -20.38
N ASN A 22 8.30 -10.92 -21.66
CA ASN A 22 9.27 -9.90 -22.03
C ASN A 22 8.63 -8.52 -21.79
N SER A 23 9.40 -7.52 -21.35
CA SER A 23 8.86 -6.20 -21.00
C SER A 23 8.05 -5.58 -22.14
N SER A 24 8.43 -5.78 -23.40
CA SER A 24 7.68 -5.30 -24.57
C SER A 24 6.28 -5.92 -24.68
N ALA A 25 6.13 -7.20 -24.33
CA ALA A 25 4.85 -7.90 -24.39
C ALA A 25 3.88 -7.42 -23.29
N TYR A 26 4.41 -7.11 -22.11
CA TYR A 26 3.62 -6.56 -21.00
C TYR A 26 2.97 -5.22 -21.38
N TYR A 27 3.69 -4.33 -22.05
CA TYR A 27 3.18 -3.02 -22.47
C TYR A 27 2.13 -3.06 -23.58
N HIS A 28 1.83 -4.24 -24.14
CA HIS A 28 0.66 -4.42 -25.01
C HIS A 28 -0.66 -4.53 -24.23
N MET A 29 -0.61 -4.86 -22.93
CA MET A 29 -1.80 -4.83 -22.07
C MET A 29 -2.15 -3.39 -21.70
N PRO A 30 -3.44 -3.09 -21.48
CA PRO A 30 -3.84 -1.83 -20.85
C PRO A 30 -3.14 -1.65 -19.51
N ALA A 31 -2.73 -0.42 -19.20
CA ALA A 31 -2.16 -0.12 -17.88
C ALA A 31 -3.15 -0.52 -16.77
N LEU A 32 -2.68 -1.22 -15.75
CA LEU A 32 -3.52 -1.63 -14.61
C LEU A 32 -4.12 -0.41 -13.90
N TYR A 33 -3.30 0.62 -13.70
CA TYR A 33 -3.68 1.87 -13.04
C TYR A 33 -3.41 3.05 -13.97
N SER A 34 -4.40 3.94 -14.15
CA SER A 34 -4.23 5.21 -14.87
C SER A 34 -5.16 6.25 -14.27
N LEU A 35 -4.59 7.30 -13.68
CA LEU A 35 -5.35 8.34 -12.97
C LEU A 35 -5.07 9.70 -13.63
N ASP A 36 -6.14 10.43 -13.96
CA ASP A 36 -6.07 11.84 -14.32
C ASP A 36 -5.59 12.69 -13.14
N GLU A 37 -5.11 13.91 -13.42
CA GLU A 37 -4.64 14.82 -12.38
C GLU A 37 -5.80 15.29 -11.49
N TYR A 38 -5.98 14.64 -10.34
CA TYR A 38 -7.03 14.90 -9.36
C TYR A 38 -7.15 16.39 -9.02
N GLU A 39 -6.04 17.00 -8.59
CA GLU A 39 -6.05 18.38 -8.11
C GLU A 39 -6.41 19.39 -9.21
N ARG A 40 -5.99 19.09 -10.44
CA ARG A 40 -6.26 19.91 -11.62
C ARG A 40 -7.70 19.74 -12.11
N CYS A 41 -8.25 18.54 -12.03
CA CYS A 41 -9.65 18.30 -12.40
C CYS A 41 -10.60 19.13 -11.54
N LEU A 42 -10.39 19.09 -10.23
CA LEU A 42 -11.27 19.75 -9.27
C LEU A 42 -10.97 21.25 -9.11
N SER A 43 -9.91 21.78 -9.72
CA SER A 43 -9.68 23.24 -9.76
C SER A 43 -10.57 23.94 -10.77
N ASP A 44 -11.12 23.20 -11.73
CA ASP A 44 -12.04 23.73 -12.73
C ASP A 44 -13.46 23.83 -12.16
N ALA A 45 -14.18 24.87 -12.56
CA ALA A 45 -15.57 25.06 -12.15
C ALA A 45 -16.45 23.91 -12.65
N GLY A 46 -17.16 23.24 -11.73
CA GLY A 46 -17.97 22.06 -12.02
C GLY A 46 -17.17 20.80 -12.35
N GLY A 47 -15.86 20.79 -12.09
CA GLY A 47 -15.01 19.62 -12.29
C GLY A 47 -15.46 18.43 -11.44
N THR A 48 -15.57 17.25 -12.05
CA THR A 48 -15.95 16.01 -11.35
C THR A 48 -14.88 14.96 -11.61
N PHE A 49 -14.23 14.49 -10.54
CA PHE A 49 -13.27 13.41 -10.59
C PHE A 49 -13.87 12.13 -10.03
N CYS A 50 -13.79 11.03 -10.78
CA CYS A 50 -14.28 9.72 -10.34
C CYS A 50 -13.16 8.68 -10.36
N LEU A 51 -13.09 7.87 -9.31
CA LEU A 51 -12.24 6.68 -9.25
C LEU A 51 -13.11 5.45 -9.47
N ILE A 52 -12.77 4.65 -10.49
CA ILE A 52 -13.60 3.54 -10.96
C ILE A 52 -12.77 2.28 -11.25
N ASP A 53 -13.44 1.14 -11.13
CA ASP A 53 -12.92 -0.18 -11.47
C ASP A 53 -13.70 -0.70 -12.69
N LEU A 54 -12.97 -1.19 -13.70
CA LEU A 54 -13.56 -1.74 -14.91
C LEU A 54 -13.06 -3.14 -15.20
N ASP A 55 -13.95 -4.02 -15.63
CA ASP A 55 -13.61 -5.36 -16.09
C ASP A 55 -13.41 -5.35 -17.60
N LEU A 56 -12.27 -5.88 -18.04
CA LEU A 56 -11.94 -6.08 -19.44
C LEU A 56 -12.57 -7.37 -19.95
N PHE A 57 -13.14 -7.30 -21.15
CA PHE A 57 -13.72 -8.46 -21.82
C PHE A 57 -13.65 -8.30 -23.34
N SER A 58 -13.98 -9.36 -24.07
CA SER A 58 -14.08 -9.33 -25.52
C SER A 58 -15.22 -10.23 -26.01
N ASP A 59 -16.17 -9.66 -26.77
CA ASP A 59 -17.27 -10.43 -27.38
C ASP A 59 -16.78 -11.33 -28.53
N GLN A 60 -15.64 -10.99 -29.13
CA GLN A 60 -14.98 -11.73 -30.20
C GLN A 60 -13.70 -12.40 -29.69
N PRO A 61 -13.20 -13.45 -30.37
CA PRO A 61 -11.90 -14.03 -30.03
C PRO A 61 -10.79 -12.96 -30.08
N SER A 62 -10.12 -12.73 -28.94
CA SER A 62 -9.06 -11.75 -28.79
C SER A 62 -7.85 -12.40 -28.14
N GLU A 63 -6.74 -12.45 -28.88
CA GLU A 63 -5.45 -12.94 -28.36
C GLU A 63 -4.99 -12.11 -27.16
N LEU A 64 -5.22 -10.79 -27.18
CA LEU A 64 -4.89 -9.92 -26.05
C LEU A 64 -5.67 -10.31 -24.81
N MET A 65 -6.99 -10.55 -24.93
CA MET A 65 -7.80 -10.94 -23.77
C MET A 65 -7.40 -12.31 -23.23
N ARG A 66 -7.03 -13.25 -24.11
CA ARG A 66 -6.45 -14.53 -23.71
C ARG A 66 -5.16 -14.30 -22.90
N TYR A 67 -4.24 -13.47 -23.38
CA TYR A 67 -3.01 -13.16 -22.65
C TYR A 67 -3.26 -12.52 -21.30
N ILE A 68 -4.20 -11.58 -21.21
CA ILE A 68 -4.57 -10.92 -19.95
C ILE A 68 -5.07 -11.97 -18.94
N HIS A 69 -5.94 -12.89 -19.35
CA HIS A 69 -6.42 -13.97 -18.49
C HIS A 69 -5.31 -14.93 -18.05
N GLU A 70 -4.50 -15.40 -18.99
CA GLU A 70 -3.43 -16.37 -18.72
C GLU A 70 -2.33 -15.80 -17.82
N TYR A 71 -2.04 -14.50 -17.95
CA TYR A 71 -1.08 -13.81 -17.08
C TYR A 71 -1.65 -13.56 -15.68
N SER A 72 -2.92 -13.14 -15.59
CA SER A 72 -3.61 -12.88 -14.32
C SER A 72 -3.93 -14.16 -13.53
N ALA A 73 -3.77 -15.34 -14.14
CA ALA A 73 -4.02 -16.62 -13.50
C ALA A 73 -3.04 -16.93 -12.34
N ASP A 74 -1.82 -16.37 -12.36
CA ASP A 74 -0.86 -16.48 -11.24
C ASP A 74 -1.12 -15.42 -10.16
N THR A 75 -2.16 -15.67 -9.35
CA THR A 75 -2.59 -14.80 -8.24
C THR A 75 -1.56 -14.62 -7.13
N LYS A 76 -0.46 -15.40 -7.12
CA LYS A 76 0.59 -15.27 -6.10
C LYS A 76 1.61 -14.19 -6.44
N LYS A 77 1.76 -13.85 -7.72
CA LYS A 77 2.80 -12.94 -8.22
C LYS A 77 2.25 -11.80 -9.05
N HIS A 78 1.19 -12.05 -9.80
CA HIS A 78 0.62 -11.09 -10.72
C HIS A 78 -0.65 -10.47 -10.15
N PHE A 79 -0.82 -9.19 -10.41
CA PHE A 79 -2.09 -8.50 -10.21
C PHE A 79 -3.13 -9.07 -11.17
N ASN A 80 -4.41 -8.83 -10.85
CA ASN A 80 -5.48 -9.20 -11.75
C ASN A 80 -5.61 -8.16 -12.87
N HIS A 81 -4.98 -8.39 -14.02
CA HIS A 81 -5.04 -7.50 -15.19
C HIS A 81 -6.38 -7.58 -15.94
N THR A 82 -7.30 -8.49 -15.56
CA THR A 82 -8.66 -8.48 -16.11
C THR A 82 -9.47 -7.31 -15.56
N GLN A 83 -9.08 -6.74 -14.43
CA GLN A 83 -9.71 -5.58 -13.83
C GLN A 83 -8.72 -4.42 -13.81
N ILE A 84 -9.09 -3.32 -14.44
CA ILE A 84 -8.28 -2.11 -14.51
C ILE A 84 -8.92 -0.99 -13.70
N HIS A 85 -8.10 -0.11 -13.16
CA HIS A 85 -8.55 1.00 -12.33
C HIS A 85 -8.25 2.33 -13.00
N ARG A 86 -9.24 3.23 -13.01
CA ARG A 86 -9.15 4.53 -13.68
C ARG A 86 -9.58 5.65 -12.74
N GLY A 87 -8.80 6.72 -12.74
CA GLY A 87 -9.19 8.01 -12.18
C GLY A 87 -9.51 8.92 -13.33
N VAL A 88 -10.77 9.32 -13.47
CA VAL A 88 -11.28 10.03 -14.65
C VAL A 88 -11.80 11.39 -14.24
N CYS A 89 -11.28 12.43 -14.87
CA CYS A 89 -11.88 13.76 -14.83
C CYS A 89 -13.01 13.84 -15.87
N VAL A 90 -14.26 13.70 -15.42
CA VAL A 90 -15.43 13.59 -16.31
C VAL A 90 -15.57 14.81 -17.22
N THR A 91 -15.33 16.01 -16.68
CA THR A 91 -15.46 17.28 -17.41
C THR A 91 -14.41 17.49 -18.49
N GLN A 92 -13.22 16.91 -18.33
CA GLN A 92 -12.11 17.08 -19.28
C GLN A 92 -11.99 15.86 -20.20
N SER A 93 -11.83 14.67 -19.62
CA SER A 93 -11.54 13.43 -20.34
C SER A 93 -12.75 12.89 -21.10
N CYS A 94 -13.98 13.19 -20.65
CA CYS A 94 -15.22 12.75 -21.28
C CYS A 94 -16.04 13.89 -21.91
N SER A 95 -15.41 15.05 -22.13
CA SER A 95 -16.10 16.27 -22.63
C SER A 95 -16.75 16.13 -24.00
N PHE A 96 -16.36 15.11 -24.79
CA PHE A 96 -16.88 14.85 -26.12
C PHE A 96 -18.26 14.17 -26.11
N LEU A 97 -18.67 13.61 -24.97
CA LEU A 97 -20.01 13.07 -24.80
C LEU A 97 -20.92 14.22 -24.34
N ASN A 98 -21.99 14.47 -25.10
CA ASN A 98 -22.96 15.51 -24.80
C ASN A 98 -23.73 15.10 -23.52
N TYR A 99 -23.21 15.53 -22.37
CA TYR A 99 -23.63 15.04 -21.07
C TYR A 99 -25.01 15.60 -20.70
N SER A 100 -26.02 14.73 -20.70
CA SER A 100 -27.23 14.96 -19.91
C SER A 100 -27.08 14.25 -18.57
N VAL A 101 -27.28 15.00 -17.49
CA VAL A 101 -27.10 14.75 -16.04
C VAL A 101 -27.71 13.44 -15.47
N TRP A 102 -28.24 12.54 -16.30
CA TRP A 102 -29.09 11.45 -15.84
C TRP A 102 -28.44 10.06 -15.77
N ASP A 103 -27.20 9.87 -16.20
CA ASP A 103 -26.49 8.61 -15.92
C ASP A 103 -24.96 8.72 -15.97
N LEU A 104 -24.36 9.03 -14.82
CA LEU A 104 -22.90 9.10 -14.62
C LEU A 104 -22.22 7.76 -14.95
N ASN A 105 -22.88 6.65 -14.64
CA ASN A 105 -22.33 5.31 -14.82
C ASN A 105 -22.16 4.99 -16.30
N THR A 106 -23.20 5.18 -17.10
CA THR A 106 -23.12 4.93 -18.55
C THR A 106 -22.21 5.93 -19.26
N THR A 107 -22.11 7.17 -18.78
CA THR A 107 -21.16 8.15 -19.30
C THR A 107 -19.72 7.69 -19.09
N LEU A 108 -19.38 7.27 -17.86
CA LEU A 108 -18.04 6.78 -17.51
C LEU A 108 -17.71 5.49 -18.26
N GLU A 109 -18.65 4.54 -18.31
CA GLU A 109 -18.47 3.30 -19.05
C GLU A 109 -18.23 3.57 -20.52
N ALA A 110 -19.09 4.36 -21.18
CA ALA A 110 -18.95 4.67 -22.60
C ALA A 110 -17.65 5.42 -22.92
N CYS A 111 -17.28 6.40 -22.09
CA CYS A 111 -16.07 7.20 -22.26
C CYS A 111 -14.79 6.36 -22.17
N VAL A 112 -14.67 5.56 -21.12
CA VAL A 112 -13.48 4.72 -20.90
C VAL A 112 -13.47 3.56 -21.89
N ASN A 113 -14.61 2.93 -22.15
CA ASN A 113 -14.72 1.85 -23.13
C ASN A 113 -14.31 2.31 -24.54
N ASP A 114 -14.73 3.50 -24.98
CA ASP A 114 -14.29 4.05 -26.28
C ASP A 114 -12.76 4.24 -26.34
N THR A 115 -12.16 4.74 -25.25
CA THR A 115 -10.71 4.91 -25.15
C THR A 115 -9.96 3.56 -25.17
N ILE A 116 -10.44 2.56 -24.43
CA ILE A 116 -9.83 1.23 -24.37
C ILE A 116 -10.01 0.49 -25.70
N TRP A 117 -11.20 0.54 -26.28
CA TRP A 117 -11.52 -0.10 -27.56
C TRP A 117 -10.65 0.44 -28.70
N ARG A 118 -10.47 1.76 -28.78
CA ARG A 118 -9.65 2.39 -29.83
C ARG A 118 -8.20 1.90 -29.80
N ASN A 119 -7.62 1.81 -28.60
CA ASN A 119 -6.20 1.49 -28.40
C ASN A 119 -5.91 -0.02 -28.41
N TYR A 120 -6.81 -0.84 -27.85
CA TYR A 120 -6.53 -2.25 -27.55
C TYR A 120 -7.47 -3.25 -28.23
N LYS A 121 -8.56 -2.80 -28.84
CA LYS A 121 -9.59 -3.67 -29.47
C LYS A 121 -10.20 -4.69 -28.50
N VAL A 122 -10.29 -4.31 -27.22
CA VAL A 122 -11.02 -5.02 -26.16
C VAL A 122 -12.02 -4.06 -25.53
N GLN A 123 -13.10 -4.60 -24.97
CA GLN A 123 -14.14 -3.84 -24.31
C GLN A 123 -13.84 -3.70 -22.82
N ALA A 124 -14.32 -2.62 -22.20
CA ALA A 124 -14.30 -2.40 -20.77
C ALA A 124 -15.72 -2.17 -20.26
N ARG A 125 -16.11 -2.86 -19.20
CA ARG A 125 -17.39 -2.70 -18.50
C ARG A 125 -17.15 -2.06 -17.15
N LEU A 126 -17.99 -1.11 -16.76
CA LEU A 126 -17.93 -0.54 -15.43
C LEU A 126 -18.34 -1.61 -14.40
N ASN A 127 -17.46 -1.88 -13.44
CA ASN A 127 -17.74 -2.82 -12.34
C ASN A 127 -18.14 -2.05 -11.07
N ASN A 128 -17.33 -1.07 -10.66
CA ASN A 128 -17.57 -0.29 -9.45
C ASN A 128 -17.14 1.17 -9.61
N ILE A 129 -17.83 2.07 -8.90
CA ILE A 129 -17.42 3.45 -8.69
C ILE A 129 -17.01 3.58 -7.22
N ASN A 130 -15.72 3.78 -6.96
CA ASN A 130 -15.18 3.82 -5.62
C ASN A 130 -15.58 5.12 -4.93
N TYR A 131 -15.39 6.25 -5.63
CA TYR A 131 -15.89 7.55 -5.22
C TYR A 131 -15.90 8.52 -6.41
N CYS A 132 -16.73 9.56 -6.30
CA CYS A 132 -16.66 10.73 -7.15
C CYS A 132 -16.67 11.98 -6.28
N TYR A 133 -15.79 12.92 -6.58
CA TYR A 133 -15.75 14.24 -5.94
C TYR A 133 -16.04 15.31 -6.97
N ASN A 134 -16.83 16.30 -6.58
CA ASN A 134 -17.03 17.51 -7.37
C ASN A 134 -16.17 18.65 -6.83
N ALA A 135 -15.89 19.63 -7.68
CA ALA A 135 -15.17 20.84 -7.31
C ALA A 135 -15.84 21.57 -6.14
N ASP A 136 -17.17 21.51 -6.06
CA ASP A 136 -17.97 22.13 -5.00
C ASP A 136 -17.88 21.37 -3.65
N ASP A 137 -17.45 20.11 -3.66
CA ASP A 137 -17.31 19.27 -2.46
C ASP A 137 -15.94 19.45 -1.77
N ARG A 138 -15.05 20.29 -2.33
CA ARG A 138 -13.73 20.60 -1.76
C ARG A 138 -13.86 21.51 -0.54
N GLY A 139 -14.07 20.96 0.65
CA GLY A 139 -13.75 21.73 1.86
C GLY A 139 -14.41 21.35 3.17
N GLY A 140 -15.10 20.21 3.27
CA GLY A 140 -15.55 19.73 4.58
C GLY A 140 -14.39 19.08 5.34
N LEU A 141 -14.12 19.52 6.57
CA LEU A 141 -13.46 18.65 7.54
C LEU A 141 -14.43 17.50 7.81
N ASP A 142 -14.03 16.28 7.47
CA ASP A 142 -14.86 15.14 7.78
C ASP A 142 -14.78 14.82 9.29
N THR A 143 -15.66 13.94 9.76
CA THR A 143 -15.66 13.55 11.18
C THR A 143 -14.38 12.84 11.60
N SER A 144 -13.71 12.17 10.66
CA SER A 144 -12.47 11.43 10.90
C SER A 144 -11.26 12.37 11.01
N ASP A 145 -11.20 13.41 10.18
CA ASP A 145 -10.26 14.52 10.20
C ASP A 145 -10.35 15.23 11.55
N LEU A 146 -11.57 15.58 11.98
CA LEU A 146 -11.78 16.20 13.28
C LEU A 146 -11.32 15.29 14.43
N ALA A 147 -11.64 13.99 14.38
CA ALA A 147 -11.21 13.04 15.39
C ALA A 147 -9.68 12.92 15.46
N VAL A 148 -9.01 12.83 14.31
CA VAL A 148 -7.54 12.76 14.21
C VAL A 148 -6.90 14.04 14.73
N ILE A 149 -7.43 15.21 14.36
CA ILE A 149 -6.97 16.51 14.88
C ILE A 149 -7.07 16.55 16.40
N ILE A 150 -8.21 16.14 16.97
CA ILE A 150 -8.40 16.11 18.43
C ILE A 150 -7.38 15.18 19.11
N ILE A 151 -7.18 13.98 18.58
CA ILE A 151 -6.22 13.02 19.12
C ILE A 151 -4.80 13.60 19.09
N TYR A 152 -4.38 14.20 17.97
CA TYR A 152 -3.06 14.82 17.88
C TYR A 152 -2.91 16.01 18.82
N MET A 153 -3.93 16.84 18.97
CA MET A 153 -3.91 17.95 19.92
C MET A 153 -3.77 17.47 21.36
N ILE A 154 -4.45 16.38 21.75
CA ILE A 154 -4.29 15.77 23.08
C ILE A 154 -2.87 15.25 23.27
N LEU A 155 -2.33 14.50 22.30
CA LEU A 155 -0.98 13.96 22.39
C LEU A 155 0.07 15.08 22.51
N ILE A 156 -0.05 16.13 21.70
CA ILE A 156 0.85 17.29 21.76
C ILE A 156 0.70 17.99 23.12
N ALA A 157 -0.53 18.24 23.59
CA ALA A 157 -0.78 18.91 24.85
C ALA A 157 -0.16 18.16 26.04
N VAL A 158 -0.35 16.84 26.13
CA VAL A 158 0.23 16.03 27.21
C VAL A 158 1.77 16.04 27.15
N ASN A 159 2.37 15.99 25.95
CA ASN A 159 3.82 16.11 25.79
C ASN A 159 4.36 17.50 26.18
N VAL A 160 3.64 18.56 25.83
CA VAL A 160 3.99 19.94 26.21
C VAL A 160 3.90 20.10 27.72
N VAL A 161 2.81 19.67 28.35
CA VAL A 161 2.63 19.73 29.81
C VAL A 161 3.71 18.92 30.53
N GLY A 162 3.98 17.69 30.08
CA GLY A 162 5.03 16.84 30.64
C GLY A 162 6.43 17.45 30.53
N SER A 163 6.72 18.08 29.39
CA SER A 163 8.01 18.74 29.14
C SER A 163 8.17 20.03 29.93
N LEU A 164 7.12 20.85 30.04
CA LEU A 164 7.11 22.06 30.86
C LEU A 164 7.25 21.73 32.35
N TYR A 165 6.52 20.71 32.81
CA TYR A 165 6.61 20.23 34.19
C TYR A 165 8.05 19.81 34.55
N ASP A 166 8.70 19.07 33.65
CA ASP A 166 10.09 18.63 33.83
C ASP A 166 11.07 19.82 33.89
N VAL A 167 10.94 20.80 33.00
CA VAL A 167 11.88 21.95 32.95
C VAL A 167 11.68 22.90 34.14
N LEU A 168 10.42 23.13 34.56
CA LEU A 168 10.10 24.12 35.59
C LEU A 168 10.23 23.58 37.01
N PHE A 169 9.87 22.32 37.25
CA PHE A 169 9.74 21.76 38.60
C PHE A 169 10.73 20.64 38.93
N CYS A 170 11.45 20.10 37.94
CA CYS A 170 12.39 19.01 38.17
C CYS A 170 13.84 19.42 37.91
N HIS A 171 14.66 19.41 38.97
CA HIS A 171 16.10 19.63 38.85
C HIS A 171 16.77 18.43 38.15
N PRO A 172 17.75 18.62 37.24
CA PRO A 172 18.40 17.54 36.48
C PRO A 172 19.09 16.45 37.32
N SER A 173 19.30 16.67 38.62
CA SER A 173 19.96 15.75 39.55
C SER A 173 19.02 15.07 40.56
N SER A 174 17.74 15.45 40.61
CA SER A 174 16.79 14.95 41.61
C SER A 174 15.77 14.01 40.97
N LYS A 175 15.56 12.82 41.56
CA LYS A 175 14.43 11.93 41.24
C LYS A 175 13.10 12.45 41.82
N SER A 176 12.92 13.76 41.93
CA SER A 176 11.70 14.39 42.42
C SER A 176 10.78 14.76 41.26
N GLY A 177 9.53 14.33 41.32
CA GLY A 177 8.48 14.65 40.36
C GLY A 177 7.52 13.48 40.15
N ASN A 178 6.32 13.78 39.68
CA ASN A 178 5.32 12.73 39.42
C ASN A 178 5.76 11.87 38.20
N PRO A 179 5.96 10.55 38.36
CA PRO A 179 6.44 9.67 37.30
C PRO A 179 5.47 9.59 36.10
N TYR A 180 4.17 9.75 36.33
CA TYR A 180 3.16 9.70 35.27
C TYR A 180 3.26 10.91 34.33
N VAL A 181 3.51 12.11 34.88
CA VAL A 181 3.66 13.34 34.09
C VAL A 181 5.02 13.36 33.37
N LEU A 182 6.07 12.91 34.04
CA LEU A 182 7.42 12.84 33.48
C LEU A 182 7.55 11.82 32.34
N SER A 183 6.66 10.83 32.27
CA SER A 183 6.59 9.88 31.15
C SER A 183 6.29 10.57 29.81
N PHE A 184 5.78 11.80 29.82
CA PHE A 184 5.50 12.60 28.63
C PHE A 184 6.52 13.73 28.39
N SER A 185 7.62 13.81 29.17
CA SER A 185 8.70 14.76 28.90
C SER A 185 9.49 14.34 27.67
N LEU A 186 9.45 15.15 26.61
CA LEU A 186 10.21 14.91 25.39
C LEU A 186 11.72 14.89 25.68
N ARG A 187 12.21 15.76 26.58
CA ARG A 187 13.62 15.83 26.95
C ARG A 187 14.12 14.53 27.57
N ARG A 188 13.40 13.98 28.55
CA ARG A 188 13.78 12.74 29.24
C ARG A 188 13.62 11.53 28.33
N ASN A 189 12.53 11.46 27.57
CA ASN A 189 12.30 10.38 26.62
C ASN A 189 13.38 10.36 25.54
N TRP A 190 13.77 11.52 25.01
CA TRP A 190 14.87 11.63 24.06
C TRP A 190 16.21 11.20 24.65
N ALA A 191 16.55 11.69 25.84
CA ALA A 191 17.77 11.27 26.54
C ALA A 191 17.81 9.76 26.78
N LYS A 192 16.67 9.14 27.08
CA LYS A 192 16.53 7.69 27.23
C LYS A 192 16.62 6.96 25.89
N LEU A 193 16.00 7.49 24.84
CA LEU A 193 15.99 6.90 23.50
C LEU A 193 17.38 6.83 22.88
N VAL A 194 18.20 7.88 23.06
CA VAL A 194 19.57 7.97 22.53
C VAL A 194 20.62 7.45 23.51
N SER A 195 20.21 7.05 24.73
CA SER A 195 21.15 6.50 25.71
C SER A 195 21.85 5.25 25.16
N PRO A 196 23.18 5.12 25.32
CA PRO A 196 23.89 3.95 24.83
C PRO A 196 23.33 2.67 25.46
N ALA A 197 23.02 1.68 24.62
CA ALA A 197 22.55 0.38 25.08
C ALA A 197 23.60 -0.24 26.03
N GLY A 198 23.15 -0.72 27.19
CA GLY A 198 24.03 -1.40 28.15
C GLY A 198 24.75 -0.51 29.16
N ILE A 199 24.51 0.82 29.19
CA ILE A 199 24.90 1.63 30.36
C ILE A 199 23.90 1.35 31.49
N GLY A 200 24.12 0.22 32.15
CA GLY A 200 23.48 -0.17 33.39
C GLY A 200 24.54 -0.46 34.46
N PRO A 201 24.14 -0.73 35.71
CA PRO A 201 25.07 -1.12 36.75
C PRO A 201 25.79 -2.45 36.47
N ASP A 202 25.29 -3.26 35.53
CA ASP A 202 25.84 -4.58 35.21
C ASP A 202 26.75 -4.56 33.95
N PRO A 203 28.07 -4.77 34.09
CA PRO A 203 29.02 -4.82 32.97
C PRO A 203 28.77 -5.98 31.99
N ARG A 204 27.93 -6.97 32.34
CA ARG A 204 27.53 -8.07 31.44
C ARG A 204 26.73 -7.56 30.24
N LEU A 205 25.84 -6.59 30.45
CA LEU A 205 24.99 -6.05 29.39
C LEU A 205 25.78 -5.23 28.36
N GLU A 206 26.94 -4.69 28.76
CA GLU A 206 27.83 -4.00 27.82
C GLU A 206 28.42 -4.94 26.76
N ARG A 207 28.61 -6.23 27.06
CA ARG A 207 29.13 -7.21 26.11
C ARG A 207 28.14 -7.52 24.98
N LEU A 208 26.85 -7.22 25.17
CA LEU A 208 25.77 -7.47 24.21
C LEU A 208 25.33 -6.21 23.44
N LYS A 209 26.13 -5.14 23.47
CA LYS A 209 25.87 -3.87 22.73
C LYS A 209 25.62 -4.10 21.23
N SER A 210 26.40 -4.96 20.59
CA SER A 210 26.23 -5.31 19.17
C SER A 210 24.88 -5.97 18.87
N PHE A 211 24.40 -6.80 19.81
CA PHE A 211 23.12 -7.51 19.68
C PHE A 211 21.92 -6.56 19.77
N GLN A 212 22.02 -5.53 20.61
CA GLN A 212 21.04 -4.44 20.67
C GLN A 212 21.06 -3.58 19.39
N GLY A 213 22.26 -3.33 18.85
CA GLY A 213 22.42 -2.65 17.55
C GLY A 213 21.78 -3.43 16.40
N LEU A 214 22.00 -4.76 16.34
CA LEU A 214 21.37 -5.63 15.35
C LEU A 214 19.85 -5.59 15.46
N ARG A 215 19.30 -5.59 16.69
CA ARG A 215 17.86 -5.45 16.93
C ARG A 215 17.29 -4.12 16.44
N ALA A 216 18.02 -3.02 16.63
CA ALA A 216 17.61 -1.71 16.11
C ALA A 216 17.62 -1.68 14.58
N LEU A 217 18.65 -2.26 13.96
CA LEU A 217 18.75 -2.38 12.50
C LEU A 217 17.63 -3.23 11.92
N THR A 218 17.31 -4.38 12.52
CA THR A 218 16.20 -5.22 12.05
C THR A 218 14.85 -4.53 12.16
N MET A 219 14.61 -3.75 13.22
CA MET A 219 13.41 -2.92 13.33
C MET A 219 13.32 -1.89 12.19
N ALA A 220 14.43 -1.21 11.86
CA ALA A 220 14.46 -0.28 10.74
C ALA A 220 14.16 -0.96 9.40
N CYS A 221 14.72 -2.16 9.15
CA CYS A 221 14.41 -2.95 7.96
C CYS A 221 12.94 -3.37 7.89
N VAL A 222 12.33 -3.75 9.01
CA VAL A 222 10.91 -4.10 9.09
C VAL A 222 10.03 -2.89 8.76
N ILE A 223 10.32 -1.72 9.33
CA ILE A 223 9.60 -0.48 9.03
C ILE A 223 9.69 -0.15 7.54
N PHE A 224 10.91 -0.18 6.97
CA PHE A 224 11.11 0.05 5.54
C PHE A 224 10.31 -0.95 4.68
N SER A 225 10.30 -2.23 5.07
CA SER A 225 9.56 -3.28 4.35
C SER A 225 8.05 -3.04 4.38
N HIS A 226 7.48 -2.66 5.52
CA HIS A 226 6.05 -2.35 5.63
C HIS A 226 5.66 -1.12 4.83
N VAL A 227 6.50 -0.08 4.81
CA VAL A 227 6.28 1.10 3.96
C VAL A 227 6.31 0.70 2.48
N ALA A 228 7.28 -0.10 2.07
CA ALA A 228 7.38 -0.59 0.69
C ALA A 228 6.18 -1.47 0.29
N LEU A 229 5.71 -2.34 1.19
CA LEU A 229 4.50 -3.15 0.98
C LEU A 229 3.25 -2.29 0.86
N ALA A 230 3.07 -1.30 1.75
CA ALA A 230 1.94 -0.39 1.69
C ALA A 230 1.93 0.41 0.37
N MET A 231 3.10 0.85 -0.11
CA MET A 231 3.23 1.46 -1.44
C MET A 231 2.88 0.47 -2.56
N GLY A 232 3.23 -0.81 -2.41
CA GLY A 232 2.87 -1.87 -3.34
C GLY A 232 1.36 -2.13 -3.47
N HIS A 233 0.57 -1.75 -2.46
CA HIS A 233 -0.90 -1.84 -2.48
C HIS A 233 -1.58 -0.57 -3.00
N SER A 234 -0.83 0.46 -3.38
CA SER A 234 -1.36 1.70 -3.93
C SER A 234 -1.44 1.68 -5.46
N TYR A 235 -2.02 2.72 -6.06
CA TYR A 235 -2.06 2.89 -7.52
C TYR A 235 -0.65 3.13 -8.09
N LEU A 236 -0.06 2.07 -8.66
CA LEU A 236 1.33 2.08 -9.14
C LEU A 236 1.42 2.47 -10.62
N ARG A 237 2.36 3.34 -10.97
CA ARG A 237 2.65 3.62 -12.39
C ARG A 237 3.28 2.42 -13.12
N ASN A 238 4.05 1.60 -12.41
CA ASN A 238 4.74 0.43 -12.95
C ASN A 238 4.49 -0.82 -12.09
N PRO A 239 3.33 -1.49 -12.24
CA PRO A 239 2.99 -2.69 -11.49
C PRO A 239 3.93 -3.87 -11.79
N ASP A 240 4.45 -3.98 -13.02
CA ASP A 240 5.41 -5.03 -13.44
C ASP A 240 6.65 -5.12 -12.54
N PHE A 241 7.14 -3.96 -12.07
CA PHE A 241 8.28 -3.92 -11.15
C PHE A 241 7.98 -4.61 -9.81
N ILE A 242 6.76 -4.46 -9.30
CA ILE A 242 6.33 -5.10 -8.05
C ILE A 242 6.07 -6.58 -8.27
N GLU A 243 5.40 -6.95 -9.37
CA GLU A 243 5.15 -8.35 -9.74
C GLU A 243 6.46 -9.15 -9.89
N LYS A 244 7.49 -8.52 -10.48
CA LYS A 244 8.84 -9.11 -10.63
C LYS A 244 9.71 -9.01 -9.38
N SER A 245 9.25 -8.37 -8.30
CA SER A 245 10.07 -8.22 -7.08
C SER A 245 10.39 -9.56 -6.43
N LEU A 246 9.51 -10.56 -6.58
CA LEU A 246 9.77 -11.93 -6.11
C LEU A 246 10.78 -12.71 -6.96
N GLU A 247 11.29 -12.16 -8.06
CA GLU A 247 12.35 -12.80 -8.85
C GLU A 247 13.75 -12.47 -8.33
N ASP A 248 13.91 -11.40 -7.56
CA ASP A 248 15.18 -10.97 -7.00
C ASP A 248 15.41 -11.64 -5.62
N PRO A 249 16.48 -12.43 -5.46
CA PRO A 249 16.78 -13.11 -4.19
C PRO A 249 16.87 -12.16 -2.99
N SER A 250 17.38 -10.93 -3.18
CA SER A 250 17.50 -9.95 -2.09
C SER A 250 16.14 -9.49 -1.58
N LYS A 251 15.19 -9.28 -2.51
CA LYS A 251 13.81 -8.90 -2.20
C LYS A 251 13.02 -10.08 -1.63
N GLN A 252 13.28 -11.31 -2.08
CA GLN A 252 12.65 -12.52 -1.50
C GLN A 252 12.94 -12.67 0.00
N ILE A 253 14.17 -12.40 0.43
CA ILE A 253 14.54 -12.44 1.86
C ILE A 253 13.75 -11.39 2.64
N LEU A 254 13.62 -10.18 2.10
CA LEU A 254 12.90 -9.08 2.74
C LEU A 254 11.39 -9.31 2.81
N LEU A 255 10.81 -9.85 1.72
CA LEU A 255 9.38 -10.17 1.61
C LEU A 255 9.00 -11.41 2.42
N ASN A 256 9.97 -12.25 2.82
CA ASN A 256 9.75 -13.34 3.77
C ASN A 256 9.69 -12.80 5.21
N GLY A 257 8.60 -12.11 5.52
CA GLY A 257 8.39 -11.46 6.81
C GLY A 257 8.54 -12.41 8.00
N ASN A 258 8.11 -13.67 7.86
CA ASN A 258 8.19 -14.68 8.92
C ASN A 258 9.65 -14.92 9.37
N LEU A 259 10.58 -15.01 8.43
CA LEU A 259 12.00 -15.21 8.73
C LEU A 259 12.57 -14.04 9.54
N VAL A 260 12.24 -12.81 9.14
CA VAL A 260 12.69 -11.59 9.81
C VAL A 260 12.10 -11.50 11.22
N THR A 261 10.79 -11.76 11.38
CA THR A 261 10.13 -11.71 12.68
C THR A 261 10.62 -12.78 13.63
N HIS A 262 10.86 -14.02 13.15
CA HIS A 262 11.41 -15.09 13.98
C HIS A 262 12.80 -14.72 14.51
N THR A 263 13.66 -14.18 13.64
CA THR A 263 15.00 -13.74 14.03
C THR A 263 14.91 -12.65 15.11
N PHE A 264 14.00 -11.69 14.95
CA PHE A 264 13.76 -10.66 15.96
C PHE A 264 13.27 -11.22 17.31
N PHE A 265 12.33 -12.17 17.30
CA PHE A 265 11.81 -12.78 18.53
C PHE A 265 12.87 -13.60 19.26
N VAL A 266 13.68 -14.39 18.54
CA VAL A 266 14.77 -15.17 19.13
C VAL A 266 15.80 -14.24 19.79
N MET A 267 16.19 -13.16 19.11
CA MET A 267 17.10 -12.15 19.69
C MET A 267 16.49 -11.49 20.94
N SER A 268 15.21 -11.13 20.89
CA SER A 268 14.54 -10.48 22.02
C SER A 268 14.38 -11.42 23.22
N ALA A 269 14.04 -12.69 22.97
CA ALA A 269 13.93 -13.72 24.02
C ALA A 269 15.28 -14.00 24.69
N PHE A 270 16.36 -14.09 23.90
CA PHE A 270 17.72 -14.25 24.43
C PHE A 270 18.10 -13.09 25.35
N LEU A 271 17.90 -11.84 24.90
CA LEU A 271 18.20 -10.65 25.71
C LEU A 271 17.38 -10.59 26.98
N LEU A 272 16.11 -11.00 26.93
CA LEU A 272 15.23 -11.03 28.09
C LEU A 272 15.69 -12.06 29.12
N ALA A 273 15.96 -13.29 28.68
CA ALA A 273 16.45 -14.36 29.56
C ALA A 273 17.78 -13.99 30.20
N TYR A 274 18.69 -13.36 29.45
CA TYR A 274 19.98 -12.90 29.95
C TYR A 274 19.87 -11.76 30.97
N ASN A 275 18.86 -10.90 30.84
CA ASN A 275 18.61 -9.81 31.80
C ASN A 275 18.05 -10.33 33.14
N PHE A 276 17.31 -11.43 33.12
CA PHE A 276 16.78 -12.07 34.33
C PHE A 276 17.78 -12.98 35.07
N GLN A 277 18.98 -13.20 34.53
CA GLN A 277 20.05 -14.04 35.11
C GLN A 277 21.15 -13.23 35.80
#